data_AF-A0A346R003-F1
#
_entry.id   AF-A0A346R003-F1
#
_cell.length_a   1.000
_cell.length_b   1.000
_cell.length_c   1.000
_cell.angle_alpha   90.00
_cell.angle_beta   90.00
_cell.angle_gamma   90.00
#
_symmetry.space_group_name_H-M   'P 1'
#
loop_
_entity.id
_entity.type
_entity.pdbx_description
1 polymer ?
#
loop_
_entity_poly.entity_id
_entity_poly.type
_entity_poly.pdbx_seq_one_letter_code
_entity_poly.pdbx_strand_id
1 'polypeptide(L)'
;MTVLRILALVLAVGSFAGLASATEEHLGAPSAGAQGMPGAQGTFEFKPTDWTGMGTSSWWTDTDGVDPGSAGCHIGRTEDGTLSGRTFGEACTEAGLLVESNPGAEELHKHTDDIGHPDLFDCNAWCTGQGKASGMCVAAEAPPCASSAICSCQ
;
A
#
# COMPACT_ATOMS: atom_id res chain seq x y z
N MET A 1 36.96 67.61 -8.51
CA MET A 1 36.11 66.73 -7.68
C MET A 1 35.79 65.50 -8.54
N THR A 2 36.61 64.45 -8.44
CA THR A 2 36.32 63.22 -7.67
C THR A 2 35.38 62.29 -8.46
N VAL A 3 35.94 61.46 -9.34
CA VAL A 3 36.06 59.98 -9.17
C VAL A 3 34.70 59.32 -8.89
N LEU A 4 34.08 58.74 -9.91
CA LEU A 4 32.96 57.79 -9.78
C LEU A 4 33.49 56.40 -10.15
N ARG A 5 33.90 55.65 -9.12
CA ARG A 5 34.20 54.21 -9.13
C ARG A 5 33.20 53.53 -8.17
N ILE A 6 33.08 52.21 -8.27
CA ILE A 6 32.27 51.24 -7.49
C ILE A 6 30.96 50.91 -8.24
N LEU A 7 30.85 49.89 -9.09
CA LEU A 7 31.05 48.44 -8.90
C LEU A 7 30.26 47.86 -7.71
N ALA A 8 29.04 47.38 -7.95
CA ALA A 8 28.34 46.44 -7.07
C ALA A 8 27.47 45.51 -7.96
N LEU A 9 27.88 44.27 -8.21
CA LEU A 9 27.78 43.08 -7.35
C LEU A 9 26.52 42.26 -7.71
N VAL A 10 26.74 41.34 -8.66
CA VAL A 10 26.19 39.97 -8.79
C VAL A 10 25.06 39.61 -7.81
N LEU A 11 23.81 39.53 -8.29
CA LEU A 11 22.79 38.65 -7.72
C LEU A 11 22.64 37.42 -8.61
N ALA A 12 23.38 36.38 -8.24
CA ALA A 12 23.17 35.04 -8.75
C ALA A 12 21.82 34.53 -8.24
N VAL A 13 20.85 34.40 -9.14
CA VAL A 13 19.60 33.67 -8.89
C VAL A 13 19.97 32.20 -8.76
N GLY A 14 20.18 31.76 -7.53
CA GLY A 14 20.39 30.36 -7.18
C GLY A 14 19.11 29.57 -7.38
N SER A 15 18.92 29.02 -8.57
CA SER A 15 17.95 27.97 -8.82
C SER A 15 18.41 26.69 -8.12
N PHE A 16 18.11 26.57 -6.83
CA PHE A 16 18.15 25.28 -6.14
C PHE A 16 16.98 24.43 -6.65
N ALA A 17 17.18 23.79 -7.80
CA ALA A 17 16.40 22.63 -8.20
C ALA A 17 16.80 21.47 -7.27
N GLY A 18 16.15 21.39 -6.12
CA GLY A 18 16.18 20.19 -5.30
C GLY A 18 15.47 19.08 -6.08
N LEU A 19 16.25 18.28 -6.80
CA LEU A 19 15.82 16.98 -7.30
C LEU A 19 15.54 16.11 -6.08
N ALA A 20 14.28 16.11 -5.63
CA ALA A 20 13.77 15.03 -4.81
C ALA A 20 13.78 13.78 -5.71
N SER A 21 14.83 12.98 -5.61
CA SER A 21 14.79 11.59 -6.07
C SER A 21 13.78 10.87 -5.20
N ALA A 22 12.51 10.87 -5.60
CA ALA A 22 11.59 9.82 -5.21
C ALA A 22 12.21 8.53 -5.72
N THR A 23 12.69 7.69 -4.80
CA THR A 23 13.04 6.32 -5.12
C THR A 23 11.76 5.66 -5.61
N GLU A 24 11.65 5.37 -6.90
CA GLU A 24 10.61 4.49 -7.42
C GLU A 24 10.82 3.13 -6.74
N GLU A 25 10.03 2.87 -5.71
CA GLU A 25 9.88 1.53 -5.16
C GLU A 25 9.42 0.64 -6.32
N HIS A 26 10.25 -0.32 -6.71
CA HIS A 26 9.96 -1.18 -7.83
C HIS A 26 8.84 -2.13 -7.41
N LEU A 27 7.62 -1.87 -7.87
CA LEU A 27 6.49 -2.75 -7.61
C LEU A 27 6.73 -4.12 -8.26
N GLY A 28 6.42 -5.18 -7.52
CA GLY A 28 6.28 -6.52 -8.06
C GLY A 28 5.05 -6.64 -8.97
N ALA A 29 4.94 -7.76 -9.67
CA ALA A 29 3.72 -8.05 -10.43
C ALA A 29 2.52 -8.20 -9.47
N PRO A 30 1.29 -7.87 -9.90
CA PRO A 30 0.10 -8.14 -9.11
C PRO A 30 0.01 -9.62 -8.72
N SER A 31 -0.60 -9.90 -7.58
CA SER A 31 -0.90 -11.27 -7.18
C SER A 31 -1.82 -11.96 -8.20
N ALA A 32 -1.94 -13.29 -8.10
CA ALA A 32 -2.81 -14.06 -8.98
C ALA A 32 -4.27 -13.59 -8.92
N GLY A 33 -4.73 -13.14 -7.74
CA GLY A 33 -6.08 -12.60 -7.55
C GLY A 33 -6.26 -11.22 -8.19
N ALA A 34 -5.24 -10.36 -8.09
CA ALA A 34 -5.25 -9.01 -8.64
C ALA A 34 -4.98 -8.94 -10.15
N GLN A 35 -4.50 -10.03 -10.76
CA GLN A 35 -4.06 -10.01 -12.14
C GLN A 35 -5.19 -9.67 -13.12
N GLY A 36 -5.04 -8.54 -13.82
CA GLY A 36 -6.03 -8.05 -14.78
C GLY A 36 -7.21 -7.29 -14.17
N MET A 37 -7.23 -7.10 -12.85
CA MET A 37 -8.20 -6.23 -12.20
C MET A 37 -7.89 -4.76 -12.52
N PRO A 38 -8.90 -3.94 -12.86
CA PRO A 38 -8.71 -2.51 -13.02
C PRO A 38 -8.13 -1.89 -11.73
N GLY A 39 -7.13 -1.02 -11.87
CA GLY A 39 -6.50 -0.34 -10.74
C GLY A 39 -5.40 -1.12 -10.01
N ALA A 40 -5.20 -2.41 -10.29
CA ALA A 40 -4.08 -3.16 -9.72
C ALA A 40 -2.73 -2.61 -10.23
N GLN A 41 -1.89 -2.13 -9.32
CA GLN A 41 -0.58 -1.53 -9.64
C GLN A 41 0.59 -2.48 -9.46
N GLY A 42 0.38 -3.60 -8.78
CA GLY A 42 1.44 -4.54 -8.40
C GLY A 42 1.49 -4.75 -6.89
N THR A 43 2.49 -5.51 -6.44
CA THR A 43 2.75 -5.75 -5.01
C THR A 43 3.95 -4.95 -4.53
N PHE A 44 4.04 -4.70 -3.23
CA PHE A 44 5.26 -4.15 -2.60
C PHE A 44 5.66 -4.99 -1.40
N GLU A 45 6.92 -4.91 -0.99
CA GLU A 45 7.38 -5.61 0.21
C GLU A 45 6.90 -4.88 1.46
N PHE A 46 6.09 -5.54 2.28
CA PHE A 46 5.70 -5.06 3.60
C PHE A 46 6.55 -5.76 4.66
N LYS A 47 7.59 -5.08 5.14
CA LYS A 47 8.66 -5.65 5.96
C LYS A 47 8.32 -5.60 7.44
N PRO A 48 8.93 -6.46 8.27
CA PRO A 48 8.72 -6.46 9.73
C PRO A 48 8.83 -5.09 10.41
N THR A 49 9.68 -4.19 9.90
CA THR A 49 9.87 -2.83 10.41
C THR A 49 8.74 -1.87 10.06
N ASP A 50 7.96 -2.18 9.02
CA ASP A 50 6.80 -1.40 8.58
C ASP A 50 5.58 -1.70 9.46
N TRP A 51 5.70 -2.70 10.34
CA TRP A 51 4.71 -3.07 11.33
C TRP A 51 5.37 -3.62 12.61
N THR A 52 4.65 -4.41 13.39
CA THR A 52 5.18 -5.05 14.61
C THR A 52 5.61 -6.49 14.33
N GLY A 53 6.30 -6.71 13.22
CA GLY A 53 6.75 -8.04 12.79
C GLY A 53 7.87 -8.61 13.66
N MET A 54 8.09 -9.92 13.57
CA MET A 54 9.12 -10.63 14.35
C MET A 54 10.36 -11.00 13.53
N GLY A 55 10.32 -10.83 12.20
CA GLY A 55 11.43 -11.22 11.31
C GLY A 55 11.63 -12.74 11.21
N THR A 56 10.63 -13.52 11.63
CA THR A 56 10.61 -14.99 11.52
C THR A 56 9.46 -15.40 10.62
N SER A 57 9.60 -16.54 9.94
CA SER A 57 8.50 -17.10 9.15
C SER A 57 7.19 -17.13 9.94
N SER A 58 6.11 -16.70 9.30
CA SER A 58 4.77 -16.62 9.87
C SER A 58 3.74 -17.15 8.88
N TRP A 59 2.55 -17.48 9.37
CA TRP A 59 1.45 -17.98 8.54
C TRP A 59 0.22 -17.11 8.70
N TRP A 60 -0.54 -17.01 7.63
CA TRP A 60 -1.65 -16.09 7.54
C TRP A 60 -2.77 -16.61 6.67
N THR A 61 -3.98 -16.14 6.95
CA THR A 61 -5.14 -16.29 6.08
C THR A 61 -5.79 -14.94 5.91
N ASP A 62 -6.33 -14.69 4.74
CA ASP A 62 -7.12 -13.50 4.47
C ASP A 62 -8.62 -13.76 4.62
N THR A 63 -9.44 -12.75 4.92
CA THR A 63 -10.89 -12.94 5.13
C THR A 63 -11.72 -12.86 3.87
N ASP A 64 -11.28 -12.09 2.90
CA ASP A 64 -11.98 -11.74 1.67
C ASP A 64 -11.14 -12.02 0.42
N GLY A 65 -9.82 -12.19 0.58
CA GLY A 65 -8.92 -12.32 -0.56
C GLY A 65 -8.80 -10.99 -1.27
N VAL A 66 -8.35 -10.99 -2.52
CA VAL A 66 -8.30 -9.76 -3.32
C VAL A 66 -9.70 -9.29 -3.71
N ASP A 67 -10.31 -8.44 -2.88
CA ASP A 67 -11.59 -7.76 -3.09
C ASP A 67 -11.55 -6.30 -2.58
N PRO A 68 -11.09 -5.34 -3.42
CA PRO A 68 -11.02 -3.93 -3.05
C PRO A 68 -12.34 -3.29 -2.63
N GLY A 69 -13.49 -3.93 -2.88
CA GLY A 69 -14.80 -3.45 -2.46
C GLY A 69 -15.22 -3.88 -1.05
N SER A 70 -14.52 -4.84 -0.47
CA SER A 70 -14.78 -5.42 0.84
C SER A 70 -13.63 -5.08 1.79
N ALA A 71 -13.95 -4.96 3.08
CA ALA A 71 -12.95 -4.59 4.06
C ALA A 71 -12.27 -5.86 4.60
N GLY A 72 -11.01 -6.05 4.25
CA GLY A 72 -10.27 -7.27 4.57
C GLY A 72 -9.58 -7.26 5.92
N CYS A 73 -9.23 -8.45 6.38
CA CYS A 73 -8.45 -8.67 7.59
C CYS A 73 -7.54 -9.87 7.42
N HIS A 74 -6.24 -9.60 7.44
CA HIS A 74 -5.21 -10.61 7.39
C HIS A 74 -4.98 -11.20 8.79
N ILE A 75 -5.40 -12.44 8.99
CA ILE A 75 -5.40 -13.12 10.29
C ILE A 75 -4.17 -14.01 10.42
N GLY A 76 -3.36 -13.75 11.44
CA GLY A 76 -2.18 -14.52 11.76
C GLY A 76 -2.52 -15.88 12.35
N ARG A 77 -1.83 -16.90 11.85
CA ARG A 77 -1.95 -18.30 12.23
C ARG A 77 -0.60 -18.96 12.48
N THR A 78 -0.63 -20.12 13.10
CA THR A 78 0.45 -21.09 13.13
C THR A 78 0.37 -21.99 11.89
N GLU A 79 1.41 -22.79 11.64
CA GLU A 79 1.47 -23.71 10.49
C GLU A 79 0.31 -24.71 10.44
N ASP A 80 -0.19 -25.12 11.60
CA ASP A 80 -1.33 -26.03 11.75
C ASP A 80 -2.69 -25.32 11.66
N GLY A 81 -2.71 -24.01 11.41
CA GLY A 81 -3.92 -23.20 11.22
C GLY A 81 -4.51 -22.61 12.51
N THR A 82 -3.91 -22.83 13.67
CA THR A 82 -4.36 -22.22 14.94
C THR A 82 -4.10 -20.70 14.94
N LEU A 83 -4.95 -19.91 15.60
CA LEU A 83 -4.77 -18.46 15.69
C LEU A 83 -3.49 -18.09 16.46
N SER A 84 -2.67 -17.20 15.90
CA SER A 84 -1.49 -16.65 16.59
C SER A 84 -1.83 -15.43 17.45
N GLY A 85 -3.03 -14.87 17.28
CA GLY A 85 -3.47 -13.62 17.92
C GLY A 85 -3.01 -12.34 17.21
N ARG A 86 -2.33 -12.47 16.07
CA ARG A 86 -1.92 -11.34 15.22
C ARG A 86 -3.00 -11.08 14.17
N THR A 87 -3.22 -9.81 13.84
CA THR A 87 -4.15 -9.39 12.79
C THR A 87 -3.64 -8.12 12.11
N PHE A 88 -3.92 -7.96 10.84
CA PHE A 88 -3.60 -6.76 10.08
C PHE A 88 -4.75 -6.43 9.13
N GLY A 89 -5.34 -5.26 9.28
CA GLY A 89 -6.37 -4.78 8.34
C GLY A 89 -5.72 -4.03 7.19
N GLU A 90 -6.46 -3.87 6.12
CA GLU A 90 -6.05 -3.11 4.94
C GLU A 90 -5.98 -1.63 5.25
N ALA A 91 -5.29 -0.87 4.39
CA ALA A 91 -5.03 0.54 4.67
C ALA A 91 -5.04 1.39 3.40
N CYS A 92 -5.35 2.67 3.60
CA CYS A 92 -5.10 3.68 2.58
C CYS A 92 -3.68 4.22 2.74
N THR A 93 -2.91 4.21 1.65
CA THR A 93 -1.64 4.93 1.58
C THR A 93 -1.87 6.44 1.60
N GLU A 94 -0.81 7.23 1.84
CA GLU A 94 -0.89 8.70 1.75
C GLU A 94 -1.29 9.21 0.35
N ALA A 95 -1.00 8.43 -0.69
CA ALA A 95 -1.41 8.70 -2.07
C ALA A 95 -2.88 8.32 -2.36
N GLY A 96 -3.60 7.76 -1.38
CA GLY A 96 -4.99 7.34 -1.53
C GLY A 96 -5.18 6.00 -2.24
N LEU A 97 -4.11 5.23 -2.44
CA LEU A 97 -4.17 3.84 -2.92
C LEU A 97 -4.57 2.91 -1.78
N LEU A 98 -5.32 1.85 -2.08
CA LEU A 98 -5.61 0.77 -1.15
C LEU A 98 -4.45 -0.23 -1.11
N VAL A 99 -4.02 -0.60 0.10
CA VAL A 99 -3.14 -1.75 0.38
C VAL A 99 -4.03 -2.94 0.65
N GLU A 100 -4.10 -3.84 -0.32
CA GLU A 100 -5.02 -4.99 -0.38
C GLU A 100 -4.29 -6.27 0.03
N SER A 101 -4.86 -7.03 0.97
CA SER A 101 -4.31 -8.34 1.31
C SER A 101 -4.50 -9.36 0.18
N ASN A 102 -3.64 -10.37 0.18
CA ASN A 102 -3.66 -11.46 -0.80
C ASN A 102 -3.10 -12.73 -0.11
N PRO A 103 -3.22 -13.94 -0.67
CA PRO A 103 -3.74 -14.32 -1.99
C PRO A 103 -5.27 -14.41 -2.02
N GLY A 104 -5.86 -15.55 -1.67
CA GLY A 104 -7.31 -15.76 -1.64
C GLY A 104 -7.88 -15.86 -0.23
N ALA A 105 -9.20 -15.67 -0.13
CA ALA A 105 -9.94 -15.82 1.12
C ALA A 105 -9.71 -17.21 1.73
N GLU A 106 -9.44 -17.24 3.03
CA GLU A 106 -9.18 -18.40 3.88
C GLU A 106 -8.00 -19.30 3.43
N GLU A 107 -7.16 -18.82 2.51
CA GLU A 107 -5.98 -19.55 2.08
C GLU A 107 -4.83 -19.38 3.08
N LEU A 108 -4.47 -20.47 3.77
CA LEU A 108 -3.31 -20.49 4.65
C LEU A 108 -2.03 -20.41 3.83
N HIS A 109 -1.28 -19.33 3.98
CA HIS A 109 -0.02 -19.13 3.28
C HIS A 109 1.07 -18.63 4.23
N LYS A 110 2.32 -18.75 3.78
CA LYS A 110 3.50 -18.45 4.58
C LYS A 110 4.13 -17.13 4.13
N HIS A 111 4.46 -16.26 5.08
CA HIS A 111 5.38 -15.15 4.87
C HIS A 111 6.76 -15.57 5.34
N THR A 112 7.74 -15.56 4.45
CA THR A 112 9.14 -15.80 4.84
C THR A 112 9.70 -14.53 5.48
N ASP A 113 10.40 -14.69 6.60
CA ASP A 113 10.92 -13.58 7.42
C ASP A 113 9.86 -12.52 7.81
N ASP A 114 8.59 -12.94 7.83
CA ASP A 114 7.43 -12.09 8.16
C ASP A 114 7.26 -10.91 7.17
N ILE A 115 7.70 -11.11 5.91
CA ILE A 115 7.55 -10.17 4.80
C ILE A 115 6.29 -10.50 4.00
N GLY A 116 5.36 -9.55 3.97
CA GLY A 116 4.15 -9.59 3.16
C GLY A 116 4.37 -9.00 1.77
N HIS A 117 3.50 -9.37 0.83
CA HIS A 117 3.49 -8.79 -0.52
C HIS A 117 2.06 -8.37 -0.93
N PRO A 118 1.40 -7.48 -0.17
CA PRO A 118 0.05 -7.04 -0.50
C PRO A 118 0.01 -6.34 -1.86
N ASP A 119 -1.16 -6.35 -2.49
CA ASP A 119 -1.41 -5.62 -3.73
C ASP A 119 -1.67 -4.14 -3.44
N LEU A 120 -1.36 -3.27 -4.41
CA LEU A 120 -1.77 -1.87 -4.41
C LEU A 120 -2.86 -1.64 -5.45
N PHE A 121 -3.93 -0.96 -5.03
CA PHE A 121 -5.04 -0.60 -5.89
C PHE A 121 -5.25 0.92 -5.98
N ASP A 122 -5.33 1.43 -7.20
CA ASP A 122 -5.95 2.72 -7.49
C ASP A 122 -7.47 2.55 -7.47
N CYS A 123 -8.10 3.00 -6.38
CA CYS A 123 -9.54 2.88 -6.20
C CYS A 123 -10.37 3.64 -7.24
N ASN A 124 -9.84 4.73 -7.82
CA ASN A 124 -10.54 5.43 -8.89
C ASN A 124 -10.56 4.59 -10.16
N ALA A 125 -9.41 4.03 -10.54
CA ALA A 125 -9.30 3.13 -11.69
C ALA A 125 -10.10 1.84 -11.49
N TRP A 126 -10.06 1.25 -10.29
CA TRP A 126 -10.86 0.07 -9.95
C TRP A 126 -12.36 0.35 -10.09
N CYS A 127 -12.88 1.39 -9.44
CA CYS A 127 -14.30 1.77 -9.51
C CYS A 127 -14.75 2.14 -10.94
N THR A 128 -13.92 2.85 -11.70
CA THR A 128 -14.22 3.16 -13.11
C THR A 128 -14.30 1.89 -13.94
N GLY A 129 -13.42 0.91 -13.68
CA GLY A 129 -13.48 -0.43 -14.28
C GLY A 129 -14.75 -1.20 -13.95
N GLN A 130 -15.36 -0.93 -12.79
CA GLN A 130 -16.68 -1.45 -12.37
C GLN A 130 -17.86 -0.65 -12.95
N GLY A 131 -17.62 0.33 -13.83
CA GLY A 131 -18.64 1.17 -14.43
C GLY A 131 -19.17 2.29 -13.53
N LYS A 132 -18.43 2.66 -12.49
CA LYS A 132 -18.72 3.79 -11.61
C LYS A 132 -18.04 5.07 -12.10
N ALA A 133 -18.44 6.23 -11.58
CA ALA A 133 -17.91 7.50 -12.04
C ALA A 133 -16.51 7.77 -11.46
N SER A 134 -16.32 7.40 -10.20
CA SER A 134 -15.05 7.55 -9.49
C SER A 134 -14.97 6.60 -8.30
N GLY A 135 -13.80 6.56 -7.66
CA GLY A 135 -13.59 5.83 -6.41
C GLY A 135 -12.49 6.44 -5.58
N MET A 136 -12.50 6.15 -4.29
CA MET A 136 -11.43 6.56 -3.38
C MET A 136 -11.25 5.53 -2.26
N CYS A 137 -10.02 5.41 -1.76
CA CYS A 137 -9.77 4.60 -0.58
C CYS A 137 -10.35 5.29 0.66
N VAL A 138 -11.10 4.55 1.48
CA VAL A 138 -11.67 5.02 2.75
C VAL A 138 -11.48 3.97 3.84
N ALA A 139 -11.39 4.41 5.09
CA ALA A 139 -11.37 3.50 6.23
C ALA A 139 -12.70 2.75 6.36
N ALA A 140 -12.63 1.49 6.78
CA ALA A 140 -13.78 0.62 7.01
C ALA A 140 -13.56 -0.29 8.23
N GLU A 141 -14.64 -0.86 8.76
CA GLU A 141 -14.58 -1.86 9.82
C GLU A 141 -14.46 -3.26 9.22
N ALA A 142 -13.55 -4.08 9.74
CA ALA A 142 -13.34 -5.45 9.27
C ALA A 142 -13.02 -6.41 10.43
N PRO A 143 -14.01 -6.83 11.25
CA PRO A 143 -13.76 -7.79 12.31
C PRO A 143 -13.09 -9.08 11.77
N PRO A 144 -12.03 -9.61 12.43
CA PRO A 144 -11.55 -9.27 13.76
C PRO A 144 -10.56 -8.10 13.83
N CYS A 145 -10.16 -7.50 12.71
CA CYS A 145 -9.33 -6.31 12.70
C CYS A 145 -10.12 -5.12 13.27
N ALA A 146 -9.43 -4.28 14.05
CA ALA A 146 -10.04 -3.09 14.64
C ALA A 146 -10.37 -2.01 13.58
N SER A 147 -9.62 -2.01 12.47
CA SER A 147 -9.78 -1.11 11.34
C SER A 147 -9.23 -1.76 10.08
N SER A 148 -9.77 -1.39 8.93
CA SER A 148 -9.32 -1.76 7.59
C SER A 148 -9.62 -0.61 6.62
N ALA A 149 -9.56 -0.85 5.31
CA ALA A 149 -9.90 0.11 4.27
C ALA A 149 -10.59 -0.58 3.08
N ILE A 150 -11.28 0.22 2.25
CA ILE A 150 -11.91 -0.24 1.00
C ILE A 150 -11.77 0.82 -0.09
N CYS A 151 -11.93 0.40 -1.34
CA CYS A 151 -12.29 1.26 -2.45
C CYS A 151 -13.79 1.56 -2.45
N SER A 152 -14.17 2.75 -1.97
CA SER A 152 -15.54 3.24 -2.01
C SER A 152 -15.85 3.90 -3.36
N CYS A 153 -16.73 3.29 -4.15
CA CYS A 153 -17.16 3.84 -5.44
C CYS A 153 -18.33 4.83 -5.35
N GLN A 154 -18.36 5.79 -6.27
CA GLN A 154 -19.42 6.80 -6.43
C GLN A 154 -20.01 6.76 -7.84
#